data_AF-A0A7J9L9E8-F1
#
_entry.id   AF-A0A7J9L9E8-F1
#
_cell.length_a   1.000
_cell.length_b   1.000
_cell.length_c   1.000
_cell.angle_alpha   90.00
_cell.angle_beta   90.00
_cell.angle_gamma   90.00
#
_symmetry.space_group_name_H-M   'P 1'
#
loop_
_entity.id
_entity.type
_entity.pdbx_description
1 polymer ?
#
loop_
_entity_poly.entity_id
_entity_poly.type
_entity_poly.pdbx_seq_one_letter_code
_entity_poly.pdbx_strand_id
1 'polypeptide(L)'
;MTRAKFFLIILICSFVWYLVPGYLFTTLTSISWICWIFSKSVTAQQIGSGLRGLGLGAFTLDWSAVASFLFSPLISPFFAIANVFVGYVLIIYIAIPVAYWGLDLYNASRFPIFSSHLFTAHGQNYNITAIVNDKFEIDLAKYEEQGRINLSMFFALTYGFGFATIASTMTHVALFYGREIYDRYRASHTGKEDIHTRLMRKYKDIPSWWFYALLAATFVVSLVLCIFLNDQVQMPWWGLLFAGAMAFIFTLPISIITATTNQTPGLNIITEYVMGLIYPGRPIANVCFKTYGYMSMAQAVSFLNDFKLGHYMKIPPRSMFLVQFIGTILAGTINIAVAWWLLNSIENICQDDLLPADSPWTCPGDRVFFDASVIWGLVGPKRIFGSLGNYPAMNWFFLGGALGPVIVWLLHKTFPKQSWIPLINLPVLLGATGMMPPATPLNYNAWILVGTIFNYFVFRYRKKWWQRYNYILSAALDAGVAFMAILLYFSVGMENRSVTWWGTEGEHCELATCPTAKGIMVDGCPVK
;
A
#
# COMPACT_ATOMS: atom_id res chain seq x y z
N MET A 1 -11.91 -11.76 34.04
CA MET A 1 -10.54 -11.45 33.58
C MET A 1 -10.39 -9.95 33.32
N THR A 2 -9.33 -9.31 33.83
CA THR A 2 -9.05 -7.89 33.54
C THR A 2 -8.54 -7.72 32.11
N ARG A 3 -8.67 -6.51 31.56
CA ARG A 3 -8.17 -6.17 30.21
C ARG A 3 -6.66 -6.37 30.07
N ALA A 4 -5.89 -5.96 31.09
CA ALA A 4 -4.44 -6.14 31.13
C ALA A 4 -4.02 -7.62 31.21
N LYS A 5 -4.69 -8.44 32.03
CA LYS A 5 -4.41 -9.88 32.09
C LYS A 5 -4.66 -10.57 30.75
N PHE A 6 -5.75 -10.21 30.06
CA PHE A 6 -6.03 -10.71 28.72
C PHE A 6 -4.95 -10.32 27.71
N PHE A 7 -4.54 -9.04 27.71
CA PHE A 7 -3.47 -8.54 26.84
C PHE A 7 -2.17 -9.35 27.00
N LEU A 8 -1.70 -9.55 28.24
CA LEU A 8 -0.46 -10.26 28.50
C LEU A 8 -0.52 -11.73 28.05
N ILE A 9 -1.64 -12.42 28.30
CA ILE A 9 -1.82 -13.81 27.87
C ILE A 9 -1.73 -13.91 26.35
N ILE A 10 -2.49 -13.09 25.63
CA ILE A 10 -2.49 -13.09 24.16
C ILE A 10 -1.12 -12.71 23.61
N LEU A 11 -0.46 -11.70 24.20
CA LEU A 11 0.87 -11.27 23.77
C LEU A 11 1.87 -12.43 23.85
N ILE A 12 1.89 -13.16 24.97
CA ILE A 12 2.77 -14.33 25.13
C ILE A 12 2.41 -15.42 24.13
N CYS A 13 1.12 -15.72 23.95
CA CYS A 13 0.68 -16.70 22.95
C CYS A 13 1.11 -16.31 21.53
N SER A 14 0.95 -15.05 21.15
CA SER A 14 1.33 -14.55 19.83
C SER A 14 2.85 -14.53 19.63
N PHE A 15 3.59 -14.13 20.66
CA PHE A 15 5.05 -14.16 20.68
C PHE A 15 5.56 -15.59 20.45
N VAL A 16 5.06 -16.57 21.21
CA VAL A 16 5.45 -17.97 21.07
C VAL A 16 4.98 -18.55 19.73
N TRP A 17 3.74 -18.24 19.30
CA TRP A 17 3.20 -18.76 18.05
C TRP A 17 4.00 -18.29 16.83
N TYR A 18 4.41 -17.02 16.77
CA TYR A 18 5.12 -16.46 15.62
C TYR A 18 6.48 -17.13 15.35
N LEU A 19 7.09 -17.80 16.33
CA LEU A 19 8.27 -18.64 16.10
C LEU A 19 8.02 -19.73 15.05
N VAL A 20 6.79 -20.24 14.97
CA VAL A 20 6.43 -21.32 14.05
C VAL A 20 6.33 -20.81 12.60
N PRO A 21 5.41 -19.91 12.21
CA PRO A 21 5.34 -19.42 10.83
C PRO A 21 6.50 -18.49 10.47
N GLY A 22 7.13 -17.81 11.45
CA GLY A 22 8.22 -16.86 11.18
C GLY A 22 9.59 -17.50 11.00
N TYR A 23 9.79 -18.76 11.40
CA TYR A 23 11.11 -19.42 11.31
C TYR A 23 11.04 -20.92 11.08
N LEU A 24 10.31 -21.67 11.92
CA LEU A 24 10.33 -23.14 11.86
C LEU A 24 9.53 -23.73 10.70
N PHE A 25 8.46 -23.06 10.25
CA PHE A 25 7.48 -23.56 9.28
C PHE A 25 6.88 -22.40 8.47
N THR A 26 7.68 -21.76 7.63
CA THR A 26 7.28 -20.59 6.82
C THR A 26 6.18 -20.87 5.80
N THR A 27 5.97 -22.12 5.38
CA THR A 27 4.81 -22.51 4.56
C THR A 27 3.47 -22.22 5.25
N LEU A 28 3.41 -22.14 6.59
CA LEU A 28 2.18 -21.73 7.29
C LEU A 28 1.79 -20.27 7.01
N THR A 29 2.74 -19.47 6.55
CA THR A 29 2.49 -18.11 6.10
C THR A 29 1.64 -18.11 4.84
N SER A 30 1.83 -19.05 3.91
CA SER A 30 1.00 -19.23 2.69
C SER A 30 0.72 -20.71 2.40
N ILE A 31 -0.48 -21.17 2.79
CA ILE A 31 -0.96 -22.53 2.52
C ILE A 31 -1.81 -22.52 1.25
N SER A 32 -1.17 -22.87 0.13
CA SER A 32 -1.78 -22.90 -1.20
C SER A 32 -2.11 -24.34 -1.63
N TRP A 33 -3.09 -24.97 -0.98
CA TRP A 33 -3.41 -26.41 -1.18
C TRP A 33 -3.76 -26.80 -2.62
N ILE A 34 -4.28 -25.87 -3.42
CA ILE A 34 -4.55 -26.10 -4.85
C ILE A 34 -3.26 -26.41 -5.62
N CYS A 35 -2.15 -25.74 -5.29
CA CYS A 35 -0.85 -26.02 -5.90
C CYS A 35 -0.35 -27.41 -5.51
N TRP A 36 -0.61 -27.86 -4.28
CA TRP A 36 -0.18 -29.18 -3.80
C TRP A 36 -0.90 -30.31 -4.54
N ILE A 37 -2.19 -30.14 -4.83
CA ILE A 37 -2.97 -31.12 -5.61
C ILE A 37 -2.59 -31.08 -7.09
N PHE A 38 -2.39 -29.88 -7.65
CA PHE A 38 -2.13 -29.68 -9.07
C PHE A 38 -0.72 -29.17 -9.35
N SER A 39 0.29 -29.90 -8.87
CA SER A 39 1.70 -29.50 -8.93
C SER A 39 2.28 -29.36 -10.35
N LYS A 40 1.63 -29.92 -11.38
CA LYS A 40 2.11 -29.86 -12.78
C LYS A 40 1.38 -28.84 -13.66
N SER A 41 0.31 -28.21 -13.15
CA SER A 41 -0.54 -27.34 -13.96
C SER A 41 -0.24 -25.87 -13.70
N VAL A 42 0.30 -25.17 -14.71
CA VAL A 42 0.56 -23.73 -14.67
C VAL A 42 -0.70 -22.94 -14.30
N THR A 43 -1.84 -23.24 -14.94
CA THR A 43 -3.09 -22.51 -14.70
C THR A 43 -3.64 -22.76 -13.30
N ALA A 44 -3.53 -23.98 -12.78
CA ALA A 44 -3.98 -24.29 -11.44
C ALA A 44 -3.11 -23.58 -10.38
N GLN A 45 -1.79 -23.51 -10.60
CA GLN A 45 -0.90 -22.79 -9.71
C GLN A 45 -1.10 -21.26 -9.80
N GLN A 46 -1.34 -20.71 -10.98
CA GLN A 46 -1.70 -19.29 -11.15
C GLN A 46 -2.99 -18.93 -10.39
N ILE A 47 -3.99 -19.83 -10.40
CA ILE A 47 -5.25 -19.61 -9.67
C ILE A 47 -5.04 -19.78 -8.16
N GLY A 48 -4.31 -20.82 -7.76
CA GLY A 48 -4.17 -21.25 -6.36
C GLY A 48 -3.10 -20.53 -5.54
N SER A 49 -2.04 -20.04 -6.17
CA SER A 49 -0.91 -19.40 -5.49
C SER A 49 -1.34 -18.12 -4.78
N GLY A 50 -1.10 -18.07 -3.46
CA GLY A 50 -1.40 -16.95 -2.60
C GLY A 50 -0.44 -15.78 -2.77
N LEU A 51 0.84 -16.06 -3.09
CA LEU A 51 1.90 -15.06 -3.18
C LEU A 51 2.12 -14.53 -4.60
N ARG A 52 2.01 -15.41 -5.60
CA ARG A 52 2.40 -15.16 -7.01
C ARG A 52 1.25 -15.39 -8.00
N GLY A 53 0.02 -15.60 -7.51
CA GLY A 53 -1.16 -15.93 -8.32
C GLY A 53 -2.39 -15.09 -7.97
N LEU A 54 -3.58 -15.72 -8.00
CA LEU A 54 -4.87 -15.12 -7.62
C LEU A 54 -5.32 -15.52 -6.21
N GLY A 55 -4.59 -16.42 -5.55
CA GLY A 55 -4.81 -16.86 -4.17
C GLY A 55 -6.12 -17.59 -3.90
N LEU A 56 -6.78 -18.16 -4.90
CA LEU A 56 -8.03 -18.89 -4.68
C LEU A 56 -7.77 -20.10 -3.77
N GLY A 57 -8.44 -20.15 -2.62
CA GLY A 57 -8.25 -21.23 -1.65
C GLY A 57 -6.96 -21.15 -0.84
N ALA A 58 -6.12 -20.13 -1.04
CA ALA A 58 -4.95 -19.90 -0.21
C ALA A 58 -5.36 -19.27 1.14
N PHE A 59 -4.79 -19.77 2.23
CA PHE A 59 -5.02 -19.24 3.57
C PHE A 59 -3.71 -19.20 4.37
N THR A 60 -3.71 -18.42 5.44
CA THR A 60 -2.55 -18.23 6.32
C THR A 60 -2.93 -18.53 7.76
N LEU A 61 -1.97 -19.06 8.51
CA LEU A 61 -2.03 -19.16 9.97
C LEU A 61 -1.08 -18.18 10.67
N ASP A 62 -0.48 -17.29 9.89
CA ASP A 62 0.42 -16.24 10.38
C ASP A 62 -0.32 -14.91 10.54
N TRP A 63 -0.32 -14.38 11.77
CA TRP A 63 -0.89 -13.07 12.05
C TRP A 63 -0.13 -11.96 11.32
N SER A 64 1.18 -12.11 11.09
CA SER A 64 1.96 -11.10 10.37
C SER A 64 1.44 -10.92 8.94
N ALA A 65 1.10 -12.01 8.25
CA ALA A 65 0.50 -11.97 6.92
C ALA A 65 -0.91 -11.36 6.91
N VAL A 66 -1.68 -11.51 7.99
CA VAL A 66 -3.02 -10.91 8.13
C VAL A 66 -2.94 -9.38 8.30
N ALA A 67 -1.96 -8.88 9.06
CA ALA A 67 -1.92 -7.48 9.49
C ALA A 67 -0.97 -6.57 8.66
N SER A 68 -0.05 -7.14 7.88
CA SER A 68 1.10 -6.43 7.29
C SER A 68 0.76 -5.25 6.36
N PHE A 69 -0.23 -5.36 5.47
CA PHE A 69 -0.46 -4.35 4.42
C PHE A 69 -1.73 -3.50 4.59
N LEU A 70 -2.79 -4.05 5.19
CA LEU A 70 -4.08 -3.38 5.37
C LEU A 70 -4.34 -2.98 6.83
N PHE A 71 -3.29 -3.01 7.66
CA PHE A 71 -3.37 -2.99 9.13
C PHE A 71 -4.24 -4.11 9.69
N SER A 72 -4.48 -4.09 11.00
CA SER A 72 -5.34 -5.09 11.62
C SER A 72 -6.78 -5.03 11.09
N PRO A 73 -7.37 -6.15 10.66
CA PRO A 73 -8.77 -6.19 10.27
C PRO A 73 -9.72 -6.01 11.45
N LEU A 74 -9.27 -6.28 12.68
CA LEU A 74 -10.11 -6.20 13.89
C LEU A 74 -10.53 -4.76 14.22
N ILE A 75 -9.75 -3.76 13.81
CA ILE A 75 -10.04 -2.35 14.08
C ILE A 75 -10.94 -1.72 13.00
N SER A 76 -10.99 -2.33 11.82
CA SER A 76 -11.70 -1.79 10.66
C SER A 76 -13.20 -2.12 10.74
N PRO A 77 -14.09 -1.15 10.45
CA PRO A 77 -15.52 -1.40 10.49
C PRO A 77 -15.95 -2.36 9.37
N PHE A 78 -16.97 -3.19 9.65
CA PHE A 78 -17.38 -4.24 8.71
C PHE A 78 -17.80 -3.71 7.32
N PHE A 79 -18.43 -2.54 7.24
CA PHE A 79 -18.81 -1.98 5.94
C PHE A 79 -17.58 -1.66 5.08
N ALA A 80 -16.47 -1.21 5.68
CA ALA A 80 -15.23 -0.96 4.96
C ALA A 80 -14.62 -2.29 4.49
N ILE A 81 -14.60 -3.31 5.34
CA ILE A 81 -14.17 -4.67 4.96
C ILE A 81 -14.99 -5.20 3.79
N ALA A 82 -16.32 -5.00 3.81
CA ALA A 82 -17.19 -5.42 2.71
C ALA A 82 -16.90 -4.66 1.40
N ASN A 83 -16.63 -3.35 1.44
CA ASN A 83 -16.23 -2.59 0.25
C ASN A 83 -14.90 -3.08 -0.31
N VAL A 84 -13.90 -3.34 0.54
CA VAL A 84 -12.60 -3.91 0.13
C VAL A 84 -12.80 -5.30 -0.46
N PHE A 85 -13.62 -6.17 0.15
CA PHE A 85 -13.92 -7.50 -0.39
C PHE A 85 -14.56 -7.44 -1.78
N VAL A 86 -15.59 -6.62 -1.97
CA VAL A 86 -16.26 -6.46 -3.27
C VAL A 86 -15.29 -5.92 -4.32
N GLY A 87 -14.50 -4.91 -3.96
CA GLY A 87 -13.47 -4.35 -4.84
C GLY A 87 -12.40 -5.37 -5.22
N TYR A 88 -11.89 -6.10 -4.23
CA TYR A 88 -10.91 -7.17 -4.41
C TYR A 88 -11.44 -8.28 -5.33
N VAL A 89 -12.67 -8.78 -5.10
CA VAL A 89 -13.29 -9.79 -5.97
C VAL A 89 -13.46 -9.27 -7.40
N LEU A 90 -13.91 -8.02 -7.56
CA LEU A 90 -14.09 -7.40 -8.86
C LEU A 90 -12.76 -7.31 -9.62
N ILE A 91 -11.67 -6.93 -8.96
CA ILE A 91 -10.38 -6.74 -9.62
C ILE A 91 -9.68 -8.08 -9.85
N ILE A 92 -9.52 -8.89 -8.81
CA ILE A 92 -8.67 -10.11 -8.81
C ILE A 92 -9.38 -11.31 -9.43
N TYR A 93 -10.69 -11.48 -9.17
CA TYR A 93 -11.43 -12.65 -9.66
C TYR A 93 -12.29 -12.40 -10.89
N ILE A 94 -12.51 -11.14 -11.28
CA ILE A 94 -13.28 -10.80 -12.48
C ILE A 94 -12.42 -10.07 -13.51
N ALA A 95 -11.93 -8.86 -13.20
CA ALA A 95 -11.26 -8.02 -14.18
C ALA A 95 -9.97 -8.64 -14.72
N ILE A 96 -9.11 -9.18 -13.85
CA ILE A 96 -7.84 -9.81 -14.26
C ILE A 96 -8.08 -11.08 -15.09
N PRO A 97 -8.86 -12.09 -14.65
CA PRO A 97 -9.13 -13.28 -15.47
C PRO A 97 -9.75 -12.96 -16.83
N VAL A 98 -10.71 -12.02 -16.88
CA VAL A 98 -11.35 -11.61 -18.14
C VAL A 98 -10.34 -10.92 -19.06
N ALA A 99 -9.50 -10.03 -18.53
CA ALA A 99 -8.50 -9.33 -19.33
C ALA A 99 -7.36 -10.25 -19.79
N TYR A 100 -6.91 -11.18 -18.94
CA TYR A 100 -5.77 -12.06 -19.18
C TYR A 100 -6.15 -13.28 -20.04
N TRP A 101 -7.13 -14.09 -19.63
CA TRP A 101 -7.52 -15.31 -20.36
C TRP A 101 -8.65 -15.08 -21.37
N GLY A 102 -9.58 -14.16 -21.09
CA GLY A 102 -10.76 -13.96 -21.92
C GLY A 102 -10.51 -13.14 -23.18
N LEU A 103 -9.80 -12.02 -23.03
CA LEU A 103 -9.59 -11.03 -24.09
C LEU A 103 -8.13 -10.89 -24.54
N ASP A 104 -7.18 -11.49 -23.79
CA ASP A 104 -5.73 -11.35 -23.97
C ASP A 104 -5.29 -9.90 -24.25
N LEU A 105 -5.79 -8.97 -23.42
CA LEU A 105 -5.57 -7.55 -23.63
C LEU A 105 -4.07 -7.23 -23.56
N TYR A 106 -3.56 -6.51 -24.56
CA TYR A 106 -2.15 -6.13 -24.66
C TYR A 106 -1.17 -7.31 -24.72
N ASN A 107 -1.60 -8.48 -25.23
CA ASN A 107 -0.84 -9.73 -25.21
C ASN A 107 -0.44 -10.14 -23.79
N ALA A 108 -1.36 -9.98 -22.83
CA ALA A 108 -1.17 -10.29 -21.42
C ALA A 108 -0.64 -11.71 -21.17
N SER A 109 -1.05 -12.69 -21.98
CA SER A 109 -0.64 -14.09 -21.90
C SER A 109 0.88 -14.29 -21.95
N ARG A 110 1.62 -13.31 -22.50
CA ARG A 110 3.07 -13.32 -22.60
C ARG A 110 3.80 -13.05 -21.27
N PHE A 111 3.08 -12.51 -20.30
CA PHE A 111 3.62 -12.11 -19.00
C PHE A 111 3.03 -12.97 -17.88
N PRO A 112 3.69 -13.02 -16.72
CA PRO A 112 3.10 -13.60 -15.52
C PRO A 112 1.77 -12.91 -15.16
N ILE A 113 0.80 -13.66 -14.66
CA ILE A 113 -0.52 -13.11 -14.29
C ILE A 113 -0.41 -12.08 -13.15
N PHE A 114 0.52 -12.29 -12.22
CA PHE A 114 0.80 -11.45 -11.06
C PHE A 114 2.31 -11.19 -10.97
N SER A 115 2.74 -9.97 -11.28
CA SER A 115 4.15 -9.55 -11.16
C SER A 115 4.26 -8.02 -11.13
N SER A 116 5.21 -7.50 -10.36
CA SER A 116 5.61 -6.09 -10.36
C SER A 116 6.67 -5.76 -11.42
N HIS A 117 7.31 -6.77 -12.02
CA HIS A 117 8.41 -6.56 -12.95
C HIS A 117 7.96 -5.94 -14.27
N LEU A 118 8.92 -5.31 -14.94
CA LEU A 118 8.78 -4.72 -16.25
C LEU A 118 9.28 -5.70 -17.31
N PHE A 119 8.59 -5.79 -18.44
CA PHE A 119 8.88 -6.78 -19.47
C PHE A 119 9.10 -6.15 -20.86
N THR A 120 9.92 -6.82 -21.66
CA THR A 120 10.04 -6.59 -23.11
C THR A 120 8.84 -7.20 -23.84
N ALA A 121 8.65 -6.89 -25.13
CA ALA A 121 7.55 -7.45 -25.93
C ALA A 121 7.59 -8.99 -26.06
N HIS A 122 8.75 -9.59 -25.77
CA HIS A 122 9.01 -11.03 -25.83
C HIS A 122 8.78 -11.75 -24.50
N GLY A 123 8.36 -11.05 -23.44
CA GLY A 123 8.11 -11.64 -22.12
C GLY A 123 9.34 -11.75 -21.21
N GLN A 124 10.50 -11.30 -21.67
CA GLN A 124 11.73 -11.24 -20.85
C GLN A 124 11.74 -10.01 -19.95
N ASN A 125 12.41 -10.10 -18.80
CA ASN A 125 12.63 -8.97 -17.91
C ASN A 125 13.29 -7.80 -18.65
N TYR A 126 12.76 -6.60 -18.44
CA TYR A 126 13.24 -5.40 -19.09
C TYR A 126 14.54 -4.94 -18.44
N ASN A 127 15.61 -4.79 -19.23
CA ASN A 127 16.87 -4.26 -18.74
C ASN A 127 16.77 -2.73 -18.57
N ILE A 128 16.65 -2.27 -17.32
CA ILE A 128 16.48 -0.85 -16.99
C ILE A 128 17.83 -0.12 -17.02
N THR A 129 18.92 -0.76 -16.57
CA THR A 129 20.25 -0.12 -16.54
C THR A 129 20.76 0.18 -17.94
N ALA A 130 20.34 -0.58 -18.95
CA ALA A 130 20.69 -0.32 -20.35
C ALA A 130 20.12 1.01 -20.89
N ILE A 131 18.96 1.46 -20.41
CA ILE A 131 18.26 2.66 -20.94
C ILE A 131 18.48 3.93 -20.10
N VAL A 132 19.36 3.87 -19.10
CA VAL A 132 19.71 4.99 -18.22
C VAL A 132 21.12 5.46 -18.55
N ASN A 133 21.29 6.76 -18.77
CA ASN A 133 22.60 7.36 -19.01
C ASN A 133 23.31 7.71 -17.68
N ASP A 134 24.57 8.16 -17.76
CA ASP A 134 25.40 8.52 -16.60
C ASP A 134 24.81 9.66 -15.74
N LYS A 135 23.83 10.41 -16.27
CA LYS A 135 23.12 11.48 -15.58
C LYS A 135 21.80 11.01 -14.95
N PHE A 136 21.54 9.71 -14.90
CA PHE A 136 20.26 9.13 -14.46
C PHE A 136 19.06 9.63 -15.28
N GLU A 137 19.27 9.98 -16.55
CA GLU A 137 18.22 10.36 -17.49
C GLU A 137 17.99 9.24 -18.50
N ILE A 138 16.84 9.26 -19.17
CA ILE A 138 16.51 8.26 -20.20
C ILE A 138 17.38 8.43 -21.46
N ASP A 139 18.02 7.35 -21.89
CA ASP A 139 18.66 7.23 -23.20
C ASP A 139 17.61 6.77 -24.23
N LEU A 140 17.16 7.71 -25.06
CA LEU A 140 16.10 7.44 -26.03
C LEU A 140 16.53 6.48 -27.15
N ALA A 141 17.81 6.51 -27.55
CA ALA A 141 18.27 5.65 -28.63
C ALA A 141 18.26 4.18 -28.19
N LYS A 142 18.79 3.90 -27.00
CA LYS A 142 18.77 2.55 -26.41
C LYS A 142 17.35 2.09 -26.05
N TYR A 143 16.50 3.03 -25.61
CA TYR A 143 15.09 2.74 -25.38
C TYR A 143 14.37 2.31 -26.66
N GLU A 144 14.62 2.98 -27.79
CA GLU A 144 14.04 2.62 -29.08
C GLU A 144 14.56 1.27 -29.60
N GLU A 145 15.84 0.95 -29.34
CA GLU A 145 16.43 -0.35 -29.67
C GLU A 145 15.83 -1.51 -28.87
N GLN A 146 15.68 -1.34 -27.54
CA GLN A 146 15.12 -2.37 -26.66
C GLN A 146 13.59 -2.49 -26.80
N GLY A 147 12.94 -1.41 -27.23
CA GLY A 147 11.51 -1.34 -27.46
C GLY A 147 10.69 -0.94 -26.23
N ARG A 148 9.37 -0.91 -26.39
CA ARG A 148 8.44 -0.41 -25.36
C ARG A 148 8.38 -1.34 -24.15
N ILE A 149 8.22 -0.73 -22.97
CA ILE A 149 7.97 -1.44 -21.71
C ILE A 149 6.54 -1.99 -21.70
N ASN A 150 6.42 -3.25 -21.28
CA ASN A 150 5.16 -3.92 -21.02
C ASN A 150 5.04 -4.25 -19.54
N LEU A 151 3.82 -4.18 -19.04
CA LEU A 151 3.43 -4.47 -17.67
C LEU A 151 2.64 -5.78 -17.64
N SER A 152 2.70 -6.49 -16.51
CA SER A 152 1.73 -7.56 -16.24
C SER A 152 0.30 -6.99 -16.25
N MET A 153 -0.67 -7.83 -16.61
CA MET A 153 -2.08 -7.39 -16.68
C MET A 153 -2.59 -6.95 -15.30
N PHE A 154 -2.16 -7.65 -14.24
CA PHE A 154 -2.41 -7.26 -12.86
C PHE A 154 -1.90 -5.84 -12.57
N PHE A 155 -0.63 -5.55 -12.88
CA PHE A 155 -0.03 -4.26 -12.54
C PHE A 155 -0.62 -3.11 -13.36
N ALA A 156 -0.96 -3.35 -14.63
CA ALA A 156 -1.66 -2.37 -15.46
C ALA A 156 -3.07 -2.05 -14.92
N LEU A 157 -3.84 -3.07 -14.52
CA LEU A 157 -5.18 -2.87 -13.96
C LEU A 157 -5.15 -2.22 -12.58
N THR A 158 -4.24 -2.60 -11.69
CA THR A 158 -4.14 -1.95 -10.38
C THR A 158 -3.81 -0.46 -10.49
N TYR A 159 -3.00 -0.05 -11.47
CA TYR A 159 -2.83 1.37 -11.79
C TYR A 159 -4.09 2.02 -12.35
N GLY A 160 -4.80 1.36 -13.26
CA GLY A 160 -6.10 1.82 -13.77
C GLY A 160 -7.10 2.07 -12.64
N PHE A 161 -7.32 1.08 -11.76
CA PHE A 161 -8.17 1.23 -10.58
C PHE A 161 -7.63 2.26 -9.58
N GLY A 162 -6.31 2.43 -9.47
CA GLY A 162 -5.68 3.52 -8.73
C GLY A 162 -6.07 4.90 -9.25
N PHE A 163 -6.08 5.11 -10.58
CA PHE A 163 -6.59 6.35 -11.18
C PHE A 163 -8.06 6.59 -10.83
N ALA A 164 -8.88 5.55 -10.92
CA ALA A 164 -10.29 5.64 -10.56
C ALA A 164 -10.49 5.99 -9.08
N THR A 165 -9.67 5.45 -8.20
CA THR A 165 -9.71 5.68 -6.75
C THR A 165 -9.46 7.15 -6.40
N ILE A 166 -8.49 7.78 -7.04
CA ILE A 166 -8.12 9.18 -6.78
C ILE A 166 -9.25 10.12 -7.24
N ALA A 167 -9.77 9.92 -8.44
CA ALA A 167 -10.90 10.68 -8.96
C ALA A 167 -12.19 10.46 -8.13
N SER A 168 -12.41 9.22 -7.71
CA SER A 168 -13.52 8.83 -6.85
C SER A 168 -13.42 9.47 -5.47
N THR A 169 -12.21 9.59 -4.89
CA THR A 169 -12.01 10.20 -3.57
C THR A 169 -12.49 11.65 -3.56
N MET A 170 -12.10 12.44 -4.55
CA MET A 170 -12.52 13.84 -4.67
C MET A 170 -14.02 13.98 -4.83
N THR A 171 -14.61 13.23 -5.76
CA THR A 171 -16.04 13.32 -6.08
C THR A 171 -16.93 12.75 -4.96
N HIS A 172 -16.52 11.65 -4.33
CA HIS A 172 -17.22 11.07 -3.19
C HIS A 172 -17.23 12.02 -1.99
N VAL A 173 -16.08 12.62 -1.63
CA VAL A 173 -16.03 13.58 -0.52
C VAL A 173 -16.86 14.83 -0.82
N ALA A 174 -16.76 15.37 -2.03
CA ALA A 174 -17.53 16.54 -2.43
C ALA A 174 -19.06 16.31 -2.34
N LEU A 175 -19.55 15.15 -2.79
CA LEU A 175 -20.98 14.86 -2.86
C LEU A 175 -21.59 14.39 -1.52
N PHE A 176 -20.90 13.50 -0.80
CA PHE A 176 -21.42 12.90 0.43
C PHE A 176 -21.12 13.75 1.66
N TYR A 177 -19.91 14.33 1.73
CA TYR A 177 -19.45 15.06 2.92
C TYR A 177 -19.36 16.57 2.70
N GLY A 178 -19.45 17.08 1.48
CA GLY A 178 -19.26 18.51 1.18
C GLY A 178 -20.16 19.45 2.00
N ARG A 179 -21.43 19.08 2.19
CA ARG A 179 -22.35 19.86 3.04
C ARG A 179 -21.93 19.85 4.51
N GLU A 180 -21.54 18.68 5.03
CA GLU A 180 -21.06 18.58 6.41
C GLU A 180 -19.76 19.37 6.60
N ILE A 181 -18.82 19.30 5.66
CA ILE A 181 -17.57 20.08 5.70
C ILE A 181 -17.88 21.57 5.79
N TYR A 182 -18.80 22.07 4.96
CA TYR A 182 -19.20 23.48 4.97
C TYR A 182 -19.88 23.88 6.29
N ASP A 183 -20.81 23.06 6.77
CA ASP A 183 -21.53 23.31 8.02
C ASP A 183 -20.57 23.30 9.22
N ARG A 184 -19.61 22.36 9.26
CA ARG A 184 -18.58 22.28 10.30
C ARG A 184 -17.58 23.43 10.23
N TYR A 185 -17.20 23.84 9.02
CA TYR A 185 -16.35 25.02 8.81
C TYR A 185 -17.03 26.27 9.38
N ARG A 186 -18.32 26.48 9.11
CA ARG A 186 -19.10 27.60 9.68
C ARG A 186 -19.30 27.49 11.19
N ALA A 187 -19.54 26.28 11.70
CA ALA A 187 -19.74 26.03 13.12
C ALA A 187 -18.44 26.11 13.94
N SER A 188 -17.26 26.02 13.32
CA SER A 188 -15.97 26.11 14.03
C SER A 188 -15.81 27.40 14.86
N HIS A 189 -16.44 28.49 14.43
CA HIS A 189 -16.45 29.77 15.14
C HIS A 189 -17.56 29.93 16.19
N THR A 190 -18.59 29.09 16.17
CA THR A 190 -19.85 29.34 16.92
C THR A 190 -20.41 28.11 17.66
N GLY A 191 -19.77 26.95 17.50
CA GLY A 191 -20.27 25.67 17.98
C GLY A 191 -20.18 25.51 19.50
N LYS A 192 -21.07 24.68 20.06
CA LYS A 192 -20.98 24.26 21.45
C LYS A 192 -19.74 23.37 21.64
N GLU A 193 -18.89 23.77 22.57
CA GLU A 193 -17.72 22.99 22.94
C GLU A 193 -18.13 21.65 23.54
N ASP A 194 -17.43 20.58 23.15
CA ASP A 194 -17.63 19.27 23.72
C ASP A 194 -16.98 19.17 25.12
N ILE A 195 -17.36 18.12 25.85
CA ILE A 195 -16.83 17.90 27.21
C ILE A 195 -15.31 17.71 27.19
N HIS A 196 -14.76 17.13 26.11
CA HIS A 196 -13.33 16.91 26.01
C HIS A 196 -12.56 18.23 25.86
N THR A 197 -13.04 19.16 25.03
CA THR A 197 -12.49 20.50 24.86
C THR A 197 -12.55 21.27 26.17
N ARG A 198 -13.70 21.22 26.87
CA ARG A 198 -13.84 21.88 28.17
C ARG A 198 -12.82 21.38 29.20
N LEU A 199 -12.57 20.08 29.25
CA LEU A 199 -11.55 19.48 30.14
C LEU A 199 -10.12 19.83 29.71
N MET A 200 -9.88 20.01 28.41
CA MET A 200 -8.57 20.34 27.85
C MET A 200 -8.15 21.80 28.07
N ARG A 201 -9.10 22.72 28.32
CA ARG A 201 -8.82 24.14 28.61
C ARG A 201 -7.85 24.39 29.77
N LYS A 202 -7.67 23.41 30.67
CA LYS A 202 -6.67 23.49 31.75
C LYS A 202 -5.24 23.53 31.21
N TYR A 203 -5.00 22.93 30.05
CA TYR A 203 -3.69 22.87 29.40
C TYR A 203 -3.51 24.06 28.46
N LYS A 204 -2.27 24.56 28.39
CA LYS A 204 -1.93 25.61 27.44
C LYS A 204 -1.89 25.03 26.03
N ASP A 205 -2.58 25.68 25.11
CA ASP A 205 -2.53 25.34 23.70
C ASP A 205 -1.12 25.56 23.13
N ILE A 206 -0.88 24.90 21.99
CA ILE A 206 0.35 25.03 21.23
C ILE A 206 0.34 26.39 20.54
N PRO A 207 1.36 27.24 20.76
CA PRO A 207 1.48 28.49 20.02
C PRO A 207 1.56 28.20 18.52
N SER A 208 0.73 28.87 17.70
CA SER A 208 0.70 28.64 16.25
C SER A 208 2.07 28.84 15.58
N TRP A 209 2.93 29.70 16.15
CA TRP A 209 4.28 29.93 15.63
C TRP A 209 5.17 28.69 15.65
N TRP A 210 4.90 27.67 16.49
CA TRP A 210 5.66 26.40 16.47
C TRP A 210 5.47 25.68 15.13
N PHE A 211 4.25 25.65 14.62
CA PHE A 211 3.92 25.06 13.33
C PHE A 211 4.52 25.88 12.18
N TYR A 212 4.41 27.21 12.23
CA TYR A 212 5.00 28.08 11.20
C TYR A 212 6.53 28.02 11.17
N ALA A 213 7.18 27.97 12.34
CA ALA A 213 8.63 27.84 12.45
C ALA A 213 9.10 26.49 11.92
N LEU A 214 8.40 25.39 12.26
CA LEU A 214 8.70 24.07 11.75
C LEU A 214 8.53 24.01 10.23
N LEU A 215 7.42 24.53 9.71
CA LEU A 215 7.17 24.60 8.27
C LEU A 215 8.22 25.42 7.55
N ALA A 216 8.59 26.60 8.08
CA ALA A 216 9.61 27.45 7.48
C ALA A 216 10.98 26.74 7.49
N ALA A 217 11.36 26.12 8.60
CA ALA A 217 12.63 25.40 8.71
C ALA A 217 12.72 24.22 7.73
N THR A 218 11.70 23.37 7.68
CA THR A 218 11.68 22.22 6.76
C THR A 218 11.63 22.67 5.30
N PHE A 219 10.83 23.69 4.99
CA PHE A 219 10.76 24.25 3.64
C PHE A 219 12.10 24.83 3.18
N VAL A 220 12.80 25.58 4.04
CA VAL A 220 14.13 26.13 3.73
C VAL A 220 15.13 25.01 3.49
N VAL A 221 15.17 23.97 4.32
CA VAL A 221 16.06 22.82 4.13
C VAL A 221 15.75 22.11 2.80
N SER A 222 14.48 21.86 2.50
CA SER A 222 14.07 21.25 1.22
C SER A 222 14.44 22.11 0.02
N LEU A 223 14.29 23.44 0.11
CA LEU A 223 14.66 24.37 -0.95
C LEU A 223 16.17 24.44 -1.17
N VAL A 224 16.96 24.41 -0.08
CA VAL A 224 18.43 24.31 -0.14
C VAL A 224 18.85 23.03 -0.86
N LEU A 225 18.23 21.89 -0.55
CA LEU A 225 18.50 20.63 -1.24
C LEU A 225 18.16 20.71 -2.75
N CYS A 226 17.02 21.29 -3.11
CA CYS A 226 16.63 21.45 -4.51
C CYS A 226 17.54 22.41 -5.30
N ILE A 227 18.11 23.44 -4.66
CA ILE A 227 18.96 24.44 -5.33
C ILE A 227 20.43 23.98 -5.38
N PHE A 228 20.99 23.56 -4.25
CA PHE A 228 22.43 23.28 -4.14
C PHE A 228 22.80 21.84 -4.51
N LEU A 229 21.89 20.88 -4.36
CA LEU A 229 22.09 19.48 -4.75
C LEU A 229 21.29 19.14 -6.02
N ASN A 230 21.08 20.11 -6.90
CA ASN A 230 20.28 19.92 -8.11
C ASN A 230 20.82 18.81 -9.03
N ASP A 231 22.14 18.62 -9.09
CA ASP A 231 22.75 17.55 -9.89
C ASP A 231 22.35 16.14 -9.43
N GLN A 232 22.05 15.97 -8.14
CA GLN A 232 21.63 14.69 -7.55
C GLN A 232 20.11 14.58 -7.42
N VAL A 233 19.44 15.61 -6.90
CA VAL A 233 18.00 15.61 -6.61
C VAL A 233 17.17 15.83 -7.89
N GLN A 234 17.72 16.57 -8.86
CA GLN A 234 17.12 16.88 -10.16
C GLN A 234 15.76 17.59 -10.11
N MET A 235 15.28 17.97 -8.91
CA MET A 235 13.97 18.53 -8.69
C MET A 235 14.03 20.06 -8.67
N PRO A 236 13.33 20.75 -9.59
CA PRO A 236 13.33 22.21 -9.60
C PRO A 236 12.56 22.78 -8.39
N TRP A 237 12.94 23.98 -7.95
CA TRP A 237 12.35 24.64 -6.77
C TRP A 237 10.82 24.80 -6.84
N TRP A 238 10.26 25.04 -8.04
CA TRP A 238 8.82 25.15 -8.24
C TRP A 238 8.10 23.82 -8.01
N GLY A 239 8.79 22.70 -8.25
CA GLY A 239 8.26 21.35 -7.99
C GLY A 239 7.96 21.14 -6.51
N LEU A 240 8.76 21.74 -5.61
CA LEU A 240 8.54 21.64 -4.16
C LEU A 240 7.26 22.37 -3.74
N LEU A 241 7.06 23.60 -4.25
CA LEU A 241 5.83 24.36 -4.02
C LEU A 241 4.61 23.62 -4.54
N PHE A 242 4.73 23.03 -5.74
CA PHE A 242 3.65 22.30 -6.35
C PHE A 242 3.31 21.00 -5.59
N ALA A 243 4.31 20.26 -5.11
CA ALA A 243 4.11 19.09 -4.25
C ALA A 243 3.39 19.48 -2.94
N GLY A 244 3.81 20.58 -2.30
CA GLY A 244 3.19 21.10 -1.10
C GLY A 244 1.73 21.52 -1.30
N ALA A 245 1.42 22.18 -2.43
CA ALA A 245 0.05 22.55 -2.79
C ALA A 245 -0.84 21.31 -3.01
N MET A 246 -0.31 20.29 -3.69
CA MET A 246 -1.03 19.04 -3.93
C MET A 246 -1.30 18.31 -2.60
N ALA A 247 -0.29 18.16 -1.75
CA ALA A 247 -0.45 17.55 -0.43
C ALA A 247 -1.52 18.27 0.39
N PHE A 248 -1.51 19.60 0.41
CA PHE A 248 -2.49 20.41 1.13
C PHE A 248 -3.93 20.16 0.67
N ILE A 249 -4.17 20.16 -0.66
CA ILE A 249 -5.50 19.95 -1.24
C ILE A 249 -6.04 18.55 -0.91
N PHE A 250 -5.22 17.52 -1.06
CA PHE A 250 -5.64 16.13 -0.90
C PHE A 250 -5.69 15.66 0.57
N THR A 251 -5.04 16.38 1.50
CA THR A 251 -5.05 16.03 2.92
C THR A 251 -6.46 15.95 3.48
N LEU A 252 -7.33 16.93 3.18
CA LEU A 252 -8.69 16.96 3.74
C LEU A 252 -9.57 15.79 3.23
N PRO A 253 -9.73 15.56 1.91
CA PRO A 253 -10.51 14.43 1.41
C PRO A 253 -10.01 13.07 1.90
N ILE A 254 -8.70 12.85 1.86
CA ILE A 254 -8.11 11.57 2.27
C ILE A 254 -8.31 11.36 3.78
N SER A 255 -8.11 12.39 4.60
CA SER A 255 -8.37 12.32 6.05
C SER A 255 -9.81 11.92 6.38
N ILE A 256 -10.80 12.40 5.62
CA ILE A 256 -12.22 12.05 5.84
C ILE A 256 -12.48 10.58 5.53
N ILE A 257 -11.93 10.07 4.42
CA ILE A 257 -12.05 8.65 4.07
C ILE A 257 -11.34 7.81 5.14
N THR A 258 -10.09 8.12 5.49
CA THR A 258 -9.35 7.39 6.54
C THR A 258 -10.09 7.41 7.87
N ALA A 259 -10.64 8.55 8.29
CA ALA A 259 -11.36 8.68 9.56
C ALA A 259 -12.68 7.88 9.60
N THR A 260 -13.31 7.62 8.46
CA THR A 260 -14.59 6.91 8.38
C THR A 260 -14.43 5.42 8.11
N THR A 261 -13.45 5.03 7.29
CA THR A 261 -13.29 3.64 6.81
C THR A 261 -12.08 2.93 7.39
N ASN A 262 -11.17 3.66 8.05
CA ASN A 262 -9.86 3.16 8.48
C ASN A 262 -8.98 2.68 7.29
N GLN A 263 -9.29 3.10 6.07
CA GLN A 263 -8.52 2.82 4.86
C GLN A 263 -8.07 4.14 4.25
N THR A 264 -6.80 4.22 3.85
CA THR A 264 -6.19 5.46 3.35
C THR A 264 -5.88 5.33 1.87
N PRO A 265 -6.64 6.00 0.98
CA PRO A 265 -6.30 6.06 -0.43
C PRO A 265 -4.90 6.65 -0.65
N GLY A 266 -4.08 6.00 -1.47
CA GLY A 266 -2.73 6.44 -1.79
C GLY A 266 -2.70 7.58 -2.82
N LEU A 267 -1.91 8.64 -2.56
CA LEU A 267 -1.67 9.74 -3.51
C LEU A 267 -0.51 9.43 -4.49
N ASN A 268 0.25 8.37 -4.23
CA ASN A 268 1.48 8.03 -4.97
C ASN A 268 1.33 8.14 -6.49
N ILE A 269 0.28 7.51 -7.02
CA ILE A 269 0.06 7.41 -8.46
C ILE A 269 -0.18 8.79 -9.10
N ILE A 270 -0.99 9.67 -8.49
CA ILE A 270 -1.27 10.98 -9.10
C ILE A 270 -0.06 11.92 -9.00
N THR A 271 0.68 11.89 -7.89
CA THR A 271 1.90 12.70 -7.76
C THR A 271 2.92 12.31 -8.83
N GLU A 272 3.10 11.01 -9.04
CA GLU A 272 4.03 10.47 -10.03
C GLU A 272 3.55 10.71 -11.46
N TYR A 273 2.24 10.57 -11.71
CA TYR A 273 1.63 10.82 -13.01
C TYR A 273 1.78 12.29 -13.43
N VAL A 274 1.46 13.24 -12.54
CA VAL A 274 1.50 14.67 -12.89
C VAL A 274 2.93 15.13 -13.10
N MET A 275 3.86 14.81 -12.20
CA MET A 275 5.25 15.22 -12.36
C MET A 275 5.92 14.52 -13.55
N GLY A 276 5.61 13.24 -13.80
CA GLY A 276 6.06 12.52 -14.98
C GLY A 276 5.56 13.11 -16.30
N LEU A 277 4.40 13.77 -16.33
CA LEU A 277 3.92 14.50 -17.51
C LEU A 277 4.62 15.84 -17.72
N ILE A 278 4.87 16.58 -16.63
CA ILE A 278 5.47 17.92 -16.68
C ILE A 278 6.99 17.84 -16.90
N TYR A 279 7.64 16.90 -16.24
CA TYR A 279 9.10 16.75 -16.21
C TYR A 279 9.54 15.29 -16.43
N PRO A 280 9.27 14.73 -17.63
CA PRO A 280 9.61 13.35 -17.97
C PRO A 280 11.13 13.15 -18.11
N GLY A 281 11.58 11.89 -18.00
CA GLY A 281 12.97 11.52 -18.25
C GLY A 281 13.86 11.56 -17.01
N ARG A 282 13.31 11.92 -15.84
CA ARG A 282 14.06 12.11 -14.59
C ARG A 282 13.40 11.35 -13.44
N PRO A 283 13.82 10.10 -13.17
CA PRO A 283 13.22 9.27 -12.12
C PRO A 283 13.42 9.85 -10.72
N ILE A 284 14.59 10.42 -10.43
CA ILE A 284 14.90 10.95 -9.09
C ILE A 284 14.02 12.16 -8.77
N ALA A 285 13.88 13.10 -9.71
CA ALA A 285 12.99 14.25 -9.55
C ALA A 285 11.54 13.83 -9.26
N ASN A 286 11.07 12.78 -9.93
CA ASN A 286 9.73 12.25 -9.73
C ASN A 286 9.55 11.59 -8.35
N VAL A 287 10.52 10.79 -7.93
CA VAL A 287 10.55 10.15 -6.60
C VAL A 287 10.58 11.20 -5.49
N CYS A 288 11.38 12.26 -5.64
CA CYS A 288 11.40 13.37 -4.69
C CYS A 288 10.04 14.08 -4.64
N PHE A 289 9.42 14.36 -5.79
CA PHE A 289 8.10 14.98 -5.86
C PHE A 289 7.03 14.14 -5.17
N LYS A 290 6.99 12.83 -5.43
CA LYS A 290 6.12 11.86 -4.75
C LYS A 290 6.33 11.89 -3.25
N THR A 291 7.58 11.91 -2.79
CA THR A 291 7.91 11.88 -1.37
C THR A 291 7.37 13.13 -0.67
N TYR A 292 7.61 14.31 -1.22
CA TYR A 292 7.06 15.56 -0.68
C TYR A 292 5.53 15.66 -0.80
N GLY A 293 4.93 15.13 -1.87
CA GLY A 293 3.47 15.20 -2.09
C GLY A 293 2.69 14.21 -1.23
N TYR A 294 3.12 12.95 -1.17
CA TYR A 294 2.40 11.87 -0.49
C TYR A 294 2.83 11.68 0.96
N MET A 295 4.13 11.63 1.27
CA MET A 295 4.56 11.33 2.65
C MET A 295 4.24 12.47 3.60
N SER A 296 4.33 13.72 3.16
CA SER A 296 3.89 14.87 3.97
C SER A 296 2.40 14.80 4.31
N MET A 297 1.57 14.38 3.36
CA MET A 297 0.13 14.15 3.60
C MET A 297 -0.09 12.97 4.57
N ALA A 298 0.56 11.83 4.35
CA ALA A 298 0.44 10.66 5.24
C ALA A 298 0.87 11.00 6.68
N GLN A 299 1.96 11.75 6.85
CA GLN A 299 2.39 12.24 8.16
C GLN A 299 1.40 13.22 8.76
N ALA A 300 0.79 14.11 7.98
CA ALA A 300 -0.27 15.00 8.47
C ALA A 300 -1.48 14.21 9.02
N VAL A 301 -1.92 13.14 8.34
CA VAL A 301 -3.00 12.28 8.82
C VAL A 301 -2.61 11.55 10.11
N SER A 302 -1.40 10.97 10.16
CA SER A 302 -0.88 10.30 11.36
C SER A 302 -0.81 11.26 12.57
N PHE A 303 -0.27 12.46 12.34
CA PHE A 303 -0.17 13.51 13.34
C PHE A 303 -1.56 13.91 13.89
N LEU A 304 -2.56 14.10 13.01
CA LEU A 304 -3.94 14.39 13.42
C LEU A 304 -4.56 13.25 14.26
N ASN A 305 -4.30 11.99 13.89
CA ASN A 305 -4.80 10.84 14.64
C ASN A 305 -4.26 10.83 16.08
N ASP A 306 -2.98 11.09 16.26
CA ASP A 306 -2.37 11.16 17.57
C ASP A 306 -2.86 12.36 18.39
N PHE A 307 -3.04 13.53 17.77
CA PHE A 307 -3.62 14.70 18.46
C PHE A 307 -5.02 14.40 18.98
N LYS A 308 -5.83 13.69 18.18
CA LYS A 308 -7.16 13.26 18.57
C LYS A 308 -7.11 12.27 19.74
N LEU A 309 -6.19 11.30 19.69
CA LEU A 309 -5.96 10.37 20.78
C LEU A 309 -5.54 11.09 22.07
N GLY A 310 -4.56 12.00 21.99
CA GLY A 310 -4.10 12.81 23.11
C GLY A 310 -5.20 13.68 23.71
N HIS A 311 -6.06 14.26 22.87
CA HIS A 311 -7.22 15.03 23.29
C HIS A 311 -8.25 14.19 24.08
N TYR A 312 -8.47 12.94 23.66
CA TYR A 312 -9.32 11.99 24.40
C TYR A 312 -8.67 11.54 25.70
N MET A 313 -7.36 11.32 25.72
CA MET A 313 -6.60 10.86 26.88
C MET A 313 -6.19 11.96 27.86
N LYS A 314 -6.51 13.22 27.57
CA LYS A 314 -6.19 14.38 28.41
C LYS A 314 -4.69 14.60 28.58
N ILE A 315 -3.94 14.33 27.52
CA ILE A 315 -2.50 14.59 27.49
C ILE A 315 -2.26 16.05 27.08
N PRO A 316 -1.38 16.80 27.78
CA PRO A 316 -1.09 18.19 27.44
C PRO A 316 -0.67 18.36 25.96
N PRO A 317 -1.26 19.30 25.19
CA PRO A 317 -0.99 19.43 23.75
C PRO A 317 0.48 19.71 23.42
N ARG A 318 1.14 20.57 24.21
CA ARG A 318 2.57 20.90 24.01
C ARG A 318 3.47 19.69 24.18
N SER A 319 3.18 18.83 25.15
CA SER A 319 3.92 17.59 25.37
C SER A 319 3.72 16.63 24.21
N MET A 320 2.48 16.50 23.69
CA MET A 320 2.21 15.68 22.50
C MET A 320 3.01 16.16 21.29
N PHE A 321 3.00 17.47 21.01
CA PHE A 321 3.78 18.05 19.90
C PHE A 321 5.28 17.73 20.02
N LEU A 322 5.87 17.93 21.19
CA LEU A 322 7.30 17.69 21.41
C LEU A 322 7.65 16.21 21.27
N VAL A 323 6.85 15.31 21.84
CA VAL A 323 7.08 13.87 21.76
C VAL A 323 7.00 13.38 20.32
N GLN A 324 6.02 13.86 19.54
CA GLN A 324 5.90 13.53 18.13
C GLN A 324 7.08 14.07 17.34
N PHE A 325 7.45 15.34 17.53
CA PHE A 325 8.57 15.96 16.81
C PHE A 325 9.88 15.21 17.08
N ILE A 326 10.19 14.93 18.34
CA ILE A 326 11.38 14.17 18.74
C ILE A 326 11.29 12.74 18.19
N GLY A 327 10.12 12.10 18.30
CA GLY A 327 9.88 10.76 17.78
C GLY A 327 10.11 10.66 16.28
N THR A 328 9.67 11.65 15.49
CA THR A 328 9.90 11.69 14.04
C THR A 328 11.38 11.85 13.71
N ILE A 329 12.12 12.69 14.43
CA ILE A 329 13.57 12.85 14.23
C ILE A 329 14.31 11.55 14.56
N LEU A 330 13.98 10.92 15.70
CA LEU A 330 14.58 9.66 16.12
C LEU A 330 14.28 8.55 15.13
N ALA A 331 13.01 8.37 14.75
CA ALA A 331 12.59 7.35 13.78
C ALA A 331 13.26 7.58 12.42
N GLY A 332 13.30 8.82 11.91
CA GLY A 332 13.98 9.15 10.66
C GLY A 332 15.48 8.83 10.70
N THR A 333 16.16 9.21 11.78
CA THR A 333 17.60 8.96 11.96
C THR A 333 17.91 7.47 12.07
N ILE A 334 17.15 6.73 12.89
CA ILE A 334 17.36 5.30 13.10
C ILE A 334 17.05 4.51 11.83
N ASN A 335 15.95 4.80 11.13
CA ASN A 335 15.61 4.11 9.89
C ASN A 335 16.68 4.31 8.81
N ILE A 336 17.20 5.53 8.66
CA ILE A 336 18.30 5.81 7.70
C ILE A 336 19.58 5.09 8.12
N ALA A 337 19.94 5.12 9.40
CA ALA A 337 21.15 4.46 9.90
C ALA A 337 21.08 2.94 9.70
N VAL A 338 19.94 2.31 9.98
CA VAL A 338 19.72 0.87 9.78
C VAL A 338 19.73 0.53 8.29
N ALA A 339 19.07 1.33 7.44
CA ALA A 339 19.08 1.10 5.99
C ALA A 339 20.52 1.17 5.43
N TRP A 340 21.28 2.18 5.83
CA TRP A 340 22.68 2.34 5.41
C TRP A 340 23.57 1.19 5.92
N TRP A 341 23.34 0.74 7.16
CA TRP A 341 24.04 -0.41 7.73
C TRP A 341 23.73 -1.72 6.97
N LEU A 342 22.46 -1.97 6.64
CA LEU A 342 22.05 -3.15 5.87
C LEU A 342 22.67 -3.16 4.47
N LEU A 343 22.61 -2.04 3.77
CA LEU A 343 23.16 -1.90 2.42
C LEU A 343 24.68 -2.13 2.35
N ASN A 344 25.42 -1.82 3.43
CA ASN A 344 26.87 -2.03 3.48
C ASN A 344 27.29 -3.39 4.05
N SER A 345 26.42 -4.07 4.79
CA SER A 345 26.77 -5.32 5.48
C SER A 345 26.32 -6.57 4.73
N ILE A 346 25.24 -6.48 3.95
CA ILE A 346 24.63 -7.62 3.25
C ILE A 346 24.98 -7.55 1.77
N GLU A 347 25.74 -8.53 1.30
CA GLU A 347 26.10 -8.66 -0.10
C GLU A 347 24.87 -9.02 -0.95
N ASN A 348 24.72 -8.39 -2.12
CA ASN A 348 23.62 -8.62 -3.07
C ASN A 348 22.20 -8.40 -2.51
N ILE A 349 22.04 -7.56 -1.47
CA ILE A 349 20.73 -7.20 -0.92
C ILE A 349 19.78 -6.70 -2.02
N CYS A 350 18.52 -7.14 -1.98
CA CYS A 350 17.49 -6.83 -2.97
C CYS A 350 17.74 -7.35 -4.40
N GLN A 351 18.75 -8.20 -4.62
CA GLN A 351 19.04 -8.82 -5.92
C GLN A 351 18.64 -10.30 -5.92
N ASP A 352 17.35 -10.55 -6.18
CA ASP A 352 16.75 -11.89 -6.08
C ASP A 352 17.50 -12.97 -6.89
N ASP A 353 18.09 -12.61 -8.04
CA ASP A 353 18.78 -13.56 -8.93
C ASP A 353 20.15 -14.03 -8.39
N LEU A 354 20.77 -13.24 -7.50
CA LEU A 354 22.08 -13.54 -6.90
C LEU A 354 21.95 -14.06 -5.46
N LEU A 355 20.76 -13.96 -4.87
CA LEU A 355 20.48 -14.43 -3.53
C LEU A 355 20.11 -15.92 -3.54
N PRO A 356 20.42 -16.66 -2.46
CA PRO A 356 19.86 -18.00 -2.25
C PRO A 356 18.33 -17.97 -2.29
N ALA A 357 17.71 -19.03 -2.80
CA ALA A 357 16.25 -19.10 -2.97
C ALA A 357 15.45 -18.84 -1.68
N ASP A 358 16.02 -19.19 -0.51
CA ASP A 358 15.41 -19.02 0.81
C ASP A 358 15.88 -17.74 1.54
N SER A 359 16.54 -16.83 0.82
CA SER A 359 17.06 -15.60 1.41
C SER A 359 15.92 -14.66 1.81
N PRO A 360 15.93 -14.09 3.02
CA PRO A 360 14.94 -13.11 3.45
C PRO A 360 15.14 -11.71 2.84
N TRP A 361 16.23 -11.48 2.10
CA TRP A 361 16.71 -10.15 1.70
C TRP A 361 16.22 -9.67 0.31
N THR A 362 14.94 -9.87 -0.01
CA THR A 362 14.37 -9.65 -1.37
C THR A 362 13.74 -8.27 -1.61
N CYS A 363 13.61 -7.43 -0.57
CA CYS A 363 13.16 -6.02 -0.64
C CYS A 363 11.97 -5.73 -1.59
N PRO A 364 10.82 -6.42 -1.47
CA PRO A 364 9.73 -6.30 -2.42
C PRO A 364 9.13 -4.88 -2.49
N GLY A 365 9.08 -4.17 -1.35
CA GLY A 365 8.59 -2.79 -1.30
C GLY A 365 9.46 -1.80 -2.06
N ASP A 366 10.78 -1.90 -1.90
CA ASP A 366 11.74 -1.04 -2.59
C ASP A 366 11.77 -1.33 -4.09
N ARG A 367 11.61 -2.60 -4.48
CA ARG A 367 11.51 -3.00 -5.89
C ARG A 367 10.29 -2.38 -6.57
N VAL A 368 9.11 -2.43 -5.95
CA VAL A 368 7.91 -1.76 -6.47
C VAL A 368 8.11 -0.24 -6.56
N PHE A 369 8.80 0.35 -5.58
CA PHE A 369 9.11 1.77 -5.60
C PHE A 369 10.08 2.15 -6.74
N PHE A 370 11.08 1.31 -6.99
CA PHE A 370 12.01 1.44 -8.12
C PHE A 370 11.30 1.29 -9.47
N ASP A 371 10.50 0.23 -9.66
CA ASP A 371 9.74 0.00 -10.89
C ASP A 371 8.76 1.15 -11.17
N ALA A 372 8.11 1.69 -10.14
CA ALA A 372 7.28 2.88 -10.25
C ALA A 372 8.08 4.11 -10.71
N SER A 373 9.29 4.33 -10.20
CA SER A 373 10.15 5.44 -10.63
C SER A 373 10.51 5.35 -12.13
N VAL A 374 10.63 4.14 -12.66
CA VAL A 374 10.92 3.88 -14.08
C VAL A 374 9.68 4.16 -14.94
N ILE A 375 8.52 3.64 -14.55
CA ILE A 375 7.25 3.82 -15.27
C ILE A 375 6.89 5.31 -15.33
N TRP A 376 6.87 5.97 -14.18
CA TRP A 376 6.32 7.32 -14.06
C TRP A 376 7.36 8.42 -14.27
N GLY A 377 8.61 8.19 -13.89
CA GLY A 377 9.66 9.21 -13.92
C GLY A 377 10.57 9.09 -15.14
N LEU A 378 11.24 7.94 -15.31
CA LEU A 378 12.21 7.73 -16.37
C LEU A 378 11.55 7.68 -17.76
N VAL A 379 10.64 6.74 -17.99
CA VAL A 379 9.95 6.59 -19.28
C VAL A 379 8.84 7.62 -19.43
N GLY A 380 8.11 7.83 -18.34
CA GLY A 380 7.08 8.84 -18.19
C GLY A 380 5.69 8.37 -18.66
N PRO A 381 4.61 8.98 -18.15
CA PRO A 381 3.24 8.57 -18.44
C PRO A 381 2.92 8.67 -19.94
N LYS A 382 3.51 9.62 -20.66
CA LYS A 382 3.29 9.82 -22.11
C LYS A 382 3.67 8.58 -22.94
N ARG A 383 4.70 7.83 -22.52
CA ARG A 383 5.23 6.64 -23.21
C ARG A 383 4.69 5.31 -22.67
N ILE A 384 3.89 5.33 -21.60
CA ILE A 384 3.23 4.12 -21.05
C ILE A 384 1.71 4.22 -21.23
N PHE A 385 1.11 5.29 -20.72
CA PHE A 385 -0.33 5.54 -20.71
C PHE A 385 -0.76 6.64 -21.68
N GLY A 386 0.16 7.26 -22.43
CA GLY A 386 -0.15 8.30 -23.41
C GLY A 386 -0.21 7.77 -24.84
N SER A 387 -0.19 8.70 -25.79
CA SER A 387 -0.25 8.39 -27.22
C SER A 387 0.95 7.59 -27.75
N LEU A 388 2.06 7.58 -27.01
CA LEU A 388 3.28 6.85 -27.38
C LEU A 388 3.39 5.49 -26.68
N GLY A 389 2.46 5.17 -25.78
CA GLY A 389 2.50 3.97 -24.95
C GLY A 389 1.54 2.87 -25.37
N ASN A 390 1.59 1.78 -24.62
CA ASN A 390 0.76 0.59 -24.87
C ASN A 390 -0.58 0.65 -24.14
N TYR A 391 -0.74 1.50 -23.11
CA TYR A 391 -1.90 1.48 -22.21
C TYR A 391 -2.73 2.79 -22.18
N PRO A 392 -3.05 3.44 -23.32
CA PRO A 392 -3.76 4.72 -23.32
C PRO A 392 -5.17 4.63 -22.72
N ALA A 393 -5.82 3.45 -22.84
CA ALA A 393 -7.17 3.23 -22.34
C ALA A 393 -7.27 3.32 -20.81
N MET A 394 -6.15 3.15 -20.07
CA MET A 394 -6.17 3.23 -18.60
C MET A 394 -6.59 4.61 -18.10
N ASN A 395 -6.36 5.70 -18.84
CA ASN A 395 -6.79 7.03 -18.42
C ASN A 395 -8.33 7.16 -18.31
N TRP A 396 -9.11 6.33 -19.02
CA TRP A 396 -10.58 6.33 -18.89
C TRP A 396 -11.06 5.95 -17.49
N PHE A 397 -10.22 5.28 -16.70
CA PHE A 397 -10.53 4.99 -15.31
C PHE A 397 -10.62 6.26 -14.45
N PHE A 398 -9.93 7.36 -14.78
CA PHE A 398 -10.16 8.64 -14.11
C PHE A 398 -11.62 9.11 -14.28
N LEU A 399 -12.15 9.00 -15.50
CA LEU A 399 -13.54 9.36 -15.77
C LEU A 399 -14.51 8.42 -15.06
N GLY A 400 -14.28 7.10 -15.15
CA GLY A 400 -15.10 6.11 -14.45
C GLY A 400 -15.10 6.32 -12.93
N GLY A 401 -13.93 6.65 -12.36
CA GLY A 401 -13.77 6.99 -10.95
C GLY A 401 -14.49 8.27 -10.56
N ALA A 402 -14.46 9.32 -11.39
CA ALA A 402 -15.17 10.57 -11.13
C ALA A 402 -16.69 10.41 -11.22
N LEU A 403 -17.19 9.64 -12.20
CA LEU A 403 -18.61 9.44 -12.42
C LEU A 403 -19.24 8.44 -11.43
N GLY A 404 -18.47 7.45 -10.97
CA GLY A 404 -18.96 6.42 -10.06
C GLY A 404 -19.68 6.97 -8.83
N PRO A 405 -19.06 7.86 -8.01
CA PRO A 405 -19.70 8.43 -6.83
C PRO A 405 -20.94 9.25 -7.14
N VAL A 406 -21.00 9.90 -8.32
CA VAL A 406 -22.19 10.61 -8.78
C VAL A 406 -23.36 9.64 -8.94
N ILE A 407 -23.13 8.48 -9.56
CA ILE A 407 -24.15 7.45 -9.74
C ILE A 407 -24.63 6.92 -8.38
N VAL A 408 -23.72 6.59 -7.46
CA VAL A 408 -24.08 6.11 -6.11
C VAL A 408 -24.85 7.18 -5.33
N TRP A 409 -24.47 8.45 -5.45
CA TRP A 409 -25.17 9.56 -4.81
C TRP A 409 -26.58 9.76 -5.36
N LEU A 410 -26.76 9.65 -6.68
CA LEU A 410 -28.08 9.70 -7.31
C LEU A 410 -28.95 8.53 -6.82
N LEU A 411 -28.40 7.31 -6.78
CA LEU A 411 -29.11 6.13 -6.27
C LEU A 411 -29.52 6.30 -4.80
N HIS A 412 -28.66 6.90 -3.97
CA HIS A 412 -29.00 7.21 -2.59
C HIS A 412 -30.18 8.18 -2.49
N LYS A 413 -30.21 9.22 -3.35
CA LYS A 413 -31.32 10.18 -3.39
C LYS A 413 -32.62 9.60 -3.94
N THR A 414 -32.56 8.72 -4.94
CA THR A 414 -33.76 8.09 -5.53
C THR A 414 -34.34 7.00 -4.64
N PHE A 415 -33.48 6.28 -3.88
CA PHE A 415 -33.89 5.19 -3.00
C PHE A 415 -33.57 5.46 -1.52
N PRO A 416 -34.19 6.48 -0.90
CA PRO A 416 -33.87 6.88 0.49
C PRO A 416 -34.24 5.81 1.52
N LYS A 417 -35.09 4.83 1.16
CA LYS A 417 -35.46 3.70 2.04
C LYS A 417 -34.32 2.70 2.25
N GLN A 418 -33.32 2.68 1.37
CA GLN A 418 -32.23 1.70 1.40
C GLN A 418 -31.01 2.24 2.16
N SER A 419 -30.86 1.85 3.43
CA SER A 419 -29.80 2.36 4.31
C SER A 419 -28.38 1.87 3.97
N TRP A 420 -28.24 0.88 3.09
CA TRP A 420 -26.95 0.30 2.71
C TRP A 420 -26.28 1.03 1.54
N ILE A 421 -27.02 1.73 0.69
CA ILE A 421 -26.48 2.48 -0.46
C ILE A 421 -25.46 3.54 -0.05
N PRO A 422 -25.71 4.38 0.97
CA PRO A 422 -24.70 5.35 1.42
C PRO A 422 -23.49 4.71 2.11
N LEU A 423 -23.50 3.40 2.42
CA LEU A 423 -22.31 2.68 2.91
C LEU A 423 -21.38 2.22 1.78
N ILE A 424 -21.78 2.38 0.52
CA ILE A 424 -20.92 2.09 -0.64
C ILE A 424 -19.89 3.22 -0.77
N ASN A 425 -18.66 2.92 -0.40
CA ASN A 425 -17.54 3.83 -0.48
C ASN A 425 -16.70 3.44 -1.71
N LEU A 426 -17.03 4.05 -2.85
CA LEU A 426 -16.33 3.79 -4.11
C LEU A 426 -14.83 4.06 -4.07
N PRO A 427 -14.32 5.08 -3.36
CA PRO A 427 -12.87 5.23 -3.16
C PRO A 427 -12.24 3.98 -2.55
N VAL A 428 -12.84 3.41 -1.50
CA VAL A 428 -12.32 2.19 -0.86
C VAL A 428 -12.52 0.94 -1.72
N LEU A 429 -13.63 0.86 -2.45
CA LEU A 429 -13.93 -0.29 -3.32
C LEU A 429 -12.97 -0.32 -4.52
N LEU A 430 -12.82 0.79 -5.25
CA LEU A 430 -11.92 0.87 -6.40
C LEU A 430 -10.45 0.84 -5.95
N GLY A 431 -10.16 1.37 -4.76
CA GLY A 431 -8.83 1.42 -4.17
C GLY A 431 -8.45 0.17 -3.39
N ALA A 432 -9.27 -0.89 -3.43
CA ALA A 432 -9.05 -2.09 -2.64
C ALA A 432 -7.63 -2.62 -2.83
N THR A 433 -7.17 -2.78 -4.08
CA THR A 433 -5.85 -3.32 -4.41
C THR A 433 -4.72 -2.27 -4.39
N GLY A 434 -4.87 -1.15 -3.67
CA GLY A 434 -3.91 -0.04 -3.70
C GLY A 434 -2.52 -0.38 -3.15
N MET A 435 -2.41 -1.41 -2.29
CA MET A 435 -1.14 -1.91 -1.74
C MET A 435 -0.59 -3.13 -2.49
N MET A 436 -1.24 -3.53 -3.59
CA MET A 436 -0.89 -4.69 -4.41
C MET A 436 -0.24 -4.22 -5.71
N PRO A 437 1.06 -4.49 -5.94
CA PRO A 437 2.08 -5.05 -5.04
C PRO A 437 2.65 -3.97 -4.06
N PRO A 438 3.40 -4.32 -2.98
CA PRO A 438 3.97 -5.63 -2.64
C PRO A 438 3.03 -6.61 -1.92
N ALA A 439 1.81 -6.17 -1.54
CA ALA A 439 0.85 -7.08 -0.95
C ALA A 439 0.41 -8.15 -1.96
N THR A 440 0.04 -9.33 -1.44
CA THR A 440 -0.37 -10.48 -2.25
C THR A 440 -1.84 -10.85 -1.98
N PRO A 441 -2.50 -11.60 -2.88
CA PRO A 441 -3.88 -12.07 -2.69
C PRO A 441 -4.12 -12.77 -1.36
N LEU A 442 -3.13 -13.51 -0.88
CA LEU A 442 -3.15 -14.16 0.43
C LEU A 442 -3.41 -13.16 1.57
N ASN A 443 -2.68 -12.03 1.59
CA ASN A 443 -2.83 -11.02 2.64
C ASN A 443 -4.26 -10.49 2.67
N TYR A 444 -4.87 -10.29 1.50
CA TYR A 444 -6.24 -9.78 1.37
C TYR A 444 -7.27 -10.83 1.77
N ASN A 445 -7.15 -12.06 1.27
CA ASN A 445 -8.03 -13.17 1.64
C ASN A 445 -8.04 -13.38 3.15
N ALA A 446 -6.85 -13.38 3.78
CA ALA A 446 -6.69 -13.52 5.21
C ALA A 446 -7.32 -12.34 5.98
N TRP A 447 -7.03 -11.10 5.57
CA TRP A 447 -7.58 -9.89 6.19
C TRP A 447 -9.10 -9.85 6.12
N ILE A 448 -9.68 -10.18 4.96
CA ILE A 448 -11.14 -10.22 4.75
C ILE A 448 -11.77 -11.33 5.60
N LEU A 449 -11.17 -12.53 5.64
CA LEU A 449 -11.69 -13.66 6.40
C LEU A 449 -11.71 -13.35 7.90
N VAL A 450 -10.57 -12.95 8.47
CA VAL A 450 -10.44 -12.61 9.88
C VAL A 450 -11.34 -11.42 10.23
N GLY A 451 -11.34 -10.38 9.39
CA GLY A 451 -12.19 -9.20 9.56
C GLY A 451 -13.68 -9.54 9.57
N THR A 452 -14.12 -10.45 8.71
CA THR A 452 -15.51 -10.92 8.68
C THR A 452 -15.85 -11.74 9.92
N ILE A 453 -14.98 -12.66 10.34
CA ILE A 453 -15.19 -13.45 11.57
C ILE A 453 -15.37 -12.52 12.78
N PHE A 454 -14.46 -11.57 13.00
CA PHE A 454 -14.51 -10.73 14.20
C PHE A 454 -15.55 -9.62 14.12
N ASN A 455 -15.64 -8.90 13.00
CA ASN A 455 -16.51 -7.71 12.90
C ASN A 455 -17.94 -8.01 12.45
N TYR A 456 -18.20 -9.17 11.86
CA TYR A 456 -19.57 -9.60 11.52
C TYR A 456 -20.08 -10.65 12.50
N PHE A 457 -19.41 -11.80 12.59
CA PHE A 457 -19.91 -12.92 13.39
C PHE A 457 -19.75 -12.67 14.89
N VAL A 458 -18.52 -12.43 15.38
CA VAL A 458 -18.27 -12.22 16.81
C VAL A 458 -18.98 -10.96 17.32
N PHE A 459 -19.03 -9.89 16.51
CA PHE A 459 -19.79 -8.69 16.84
C PHE A 459 -21.29 -8.97 17.04
N ARG A 460 -21.92 -9.78 16.17
CA ARG A 460 -23.36 -10.11 16.26
C ARG A 460 -23.67 -11.09 17.38
N TYR A 461 -22.93 -12.19 17.49
CA TYR A 461 -23.23 -13.27 18.45
C TYR A 461 -22.66 -13.01 19.85
N ARG A 462 -21.56 -12.24 19.97
CA ARG A 462 -20.83 -12.01 21.24
C ARG A 462 -20.41 -10.54 21.41
N LYS A 463 -21.34 -9.61 21.15
CA LYS A 463 -21.11 -8.15 21.21
C LYS A 463 -20.38 -7.65 22.48
N LYS A 464 -20.77 -8.15 23.65
CA LYS A 464 -20.15 -7.76 24.94
C LYS A 464 -18.66 -8.14 25.01
N TRP A 465 -18.29 -9.28 24.43
CA TRP A 465 -16.88 -9.70 24.37
C TRP A 465 -16.12 -8.83 23.37
N TRP A 466 -16.68 -8.61 22.18
CA TRP A 466 -16.06 -7.80 21.14
C TRP A 466 -15.74 -6.39 21.64
N GLN A 467 -16.72 -5.70 22.23
CA GLN A 467 -16.53 -4.33 22.75
C GLN A 467 -15.47 -4.24 23.86
N ARG A 468 -15.25 -5.34 24.60
CA ARG A 468 -14.33 -5.35 25.74
C ARG A 468 -12.91 -5.75 25.36
N TYR A 469 -12.75 -6.66 24.39
CA TYR A 469 -11.49 -7.37 24.15
C TYR A 469 -10.98 -7.31 22.71
N ASN A 470 -11.80 -6.99 21.70
CA ASN A 470 -11.38 -7.07 20.30
C ASN A 470 -10.18 -6.15 19.97
N TYR A 471 -10.23 -4.89 20.39
CA TYR A 471 -9.12 -3.95 20.20
C TYR A 471 -7.85 -4.38 20.96
N ILE A 472 -8.02 -5.00 22.13
CA ILE A 472 -6.91 -5.49 22.95
C ILE A 472 -6.29 -6.73 22.33
N LEU A 473 -7.10 -7.62 21.76
CA LEU A 473 -6.66 -8.79 21.03
C LEU A 473 -5.77 -8.37 19.87
N SER A 474 -6.22 -7.42 19.04
CA SER A 474 -5.41 -6.87 17.94
C SER A 474 -4.06 -6.36 18.44
N ALA A 475 -4.06 -5.44 19.41
CA ALA A 475 -2.83 -4.84 19.91
C ALA A 475 -1.85 -5.87 20.51
N ALA A 476 -2.38 -6.91 21.17
CA ALA A 476 -1.56 -7.97 21.75
C ALA A 476 -0.95 -8.90 20.69
N LEU A 477 -1.69 -9.22 19.62
CA LEU A 477 -1.19 -10.01 18.50
C LEU A 477 -0.09 -9.25 17.75
N ASP A 478 -0.33 -7.97 17.43
CA ASP A 478 0.63 -7.10 16.75
C ASP A 478 1.93 -6.96 17.57
N ALA A 479 1.81 -6.71 18.87
CA ALA A 479 2.97 -6.60 19.76
C ALA A 479 3.75 -7.92 19.89
N GLY A 480 3.06 -9.05 20.04
CA GLY A 480 3.72 -10.35 20.17
C GLY A 480 4.51 -10.74 18.92
N VAL A 481 3.95 -10.50 17.73
CA VAL A 481 4.67 -10.68 16.46
C VAL A 481 5.88 -9.77 16.37
N ALA A 482 5.72 -8.47 16.67
CA ALA A 482 6.83 -7.51 16.59
C ALA A 482 8.01 -7.88 17.50
N PHE A 483 7.76 -8.27 18.75
CA PHE A 483 8.83 -8.68 19.67
C PHE A 483 9.53 -9.96 19.22
N MET A 484 8.79 -10.97 18.75
CA MET A 484 9.39 -12.21 18.27
C MET A 484 10.14 -11.99 16.95
N ALA A 485 9.64 -11.16 16.04
CA ALA A 485 10.34 -10.80 14.80
C ALA A 485 11.70 -10.16 15.06
N ILE A 486 11.79 -9.23 16.02
CA ILE A 486 13.07 -8.64 16.44
C ILE A 486 14.01 -9.70 17.03
N LEU A 487 13.48 -10.60 17.87
CA LEU A 487 14.28 -11.67 18.44
C LEU A 487 14.83 -12.62 17.36
N LEU A 488 13.98 -13.04 16.42
CA LEU A 488 14.38 -13.87 15.28
C LEU A 488 15.42 -13.18 14.41
N TYR A 489 15.25 -11.89 14.13
CA TYR A 489 16.20 -11.11 13.35
C TYR A 489 17.61 -11.16 13.97
N PHE A 490 17.73 -10.84 15.26
CA PHE A 490 19.04 -10.80 15.94
C PHE A 490 19.61 -12.19 16.27
N SER A 491 18.77 -13.22 16.44
CA SER A 491 19.25 -14.55 16.84
C SER A 491 19.60 -15.46 15.66
N VAL A 492 18.83 -15.42 14.56
CA VAL A 492 18.99 -16.34 13.43
C VAL A 492 19.06 -15.63 12.08
N GLY A 493 18.32 -14.53 11.91
CA GLY A 493 18.26 -13.78 10.64
C GLY A 493 19.60 -13.15 10.26
N MET A 494 20.28 -12.49 11.20
CA MET A 494 21.57 -11.85 10.95
C MET A 494 22.69 -12.84 10.62
N GLU A 495 22.68 -14.03 11.23
CA GLU A 495 23.67 -15.07 10.94
C GLU A 495 23.29 -15.94 9.73
N ASN A 496 22.20 -15.59 9.03
CA ASN A 496 21.62 -16.32 7.90
C ASN A 496 21.44 -17.82 8.18
N ARG A 497 21.12 -18.17 9.44
CA ARG A 497 20.85 -19.55 9.84
C ARG A 497 19.39 -19.86 9.55
N SER A 498 19.12 -20.64 8.52
CA SER A 498 17.78 -21.15 8.21
C SER A 498 17.70 -22.65 8.48
N VAL A 499 16.49 -23.12 8.79
CA VAL A 499 16.18 -24.55 8.80
C VAL A 499 15.60 -24.88 7.43
N THR A 500 16.14 -25.87 6.73
CA THR A 500 15.66 -26.30 5.41
C THR A 500 14.92 -27.62 5.53
N TRP A 501 13.60 -27.61 5.34
CA TRP A 501 12.75 -28.79 5.18
C TRP A 501 11.46 -28.42 4.43
N TRP A 502 10.58 -29.38 4.16
CA TRP A 502 9.34 -29.14 3.39
C TRP A 502 8.51 -27.95 3.88
N GLY A 503 8.46 -27.73 5.20
CA GLY A 503 7.71 -26.63 5.79
C GLY A 503 8.38 -25.25 5.69
N THR A 504 9.59 -25.15 5.15
CA THR A 504 10.29 -23.87 4.96
C THR A 504 10.48 -23.48 3.49
N GLU A 505 10.11 -24.36 2.56
CA GLU A 505 10.23 -24.19 1.11
C GLU A 505 9.07 -23.34 0.51
N GLY A 506 8.57 -22.36 1.28
CA GLY A 506 7.52 -21.44 0.83
C GLY A 506 6.17 -22.13 0.55
N GLU A 507 5.43 -21.67 -0.47
CA GLU A 507 4.06 -22.15 -0.76
C GLU A 507 3.96 -23.32 -1.75
N HIS A 508 5.09 -23.78 -2.31
CA HIS A 508 5.15 -24.88 -3.30
C HIS A 508 4.34 -24.61 -4.60
N CYS A 509 4.40 -23.37 -5.12
CA CYS A 509 3.71 -22.93 -6.35
C CYS A 509 4.66 -22.30 -7.39
N GLU A 510 5.75 -22.98 -7.75
CA GLU A 510 6.80 -22.41 -8.63
C GLU A 510 6.27 -21.96 -10.01
N LEU A 511 5.36 -22.75 -10.60
CA LEU A 511 4.80 -22.51 -11.94
C LEU A 511 3.79 -21.35 -11.99
N ALA A 512 3.42 -20.77 -10.84
CA ALA A 512 2.49 -19.63 -10.81
C ALA A 512 3.05 -18.39 -11.55
N THR A 513 4.37 -18.27 -11.62
CA THR A 513 5.05 -17.16 -12.31
C THR A 513 5.15 -17.36 -13.82
N CYS A 514 4.82 -18.55 -14.32
CA CYS A 514 5.03 -18.85 -15.73
C CYS A 514 4.03 -18.13 -16.63
N PRO A 515 4.46 -17.58 -17.77
CA PRO A 515 3.56 -17.06 -18.79
C PRO A 515 2.76 -18.20 -19.44
N THR A 516 1.63 -17.86 -20.08
CA THR A 516 0.73 -18.86 -20.69
C THR A 516 0.81 -18.88 -22.22
N ALA A 517 1.45 -17.90 -22.84
CA ALA A 517 1.66 -17.82 -24.29
C ALA A 517 2.59 -18.93 -24.80
N LYS A 518 2.29 -19.45 -26.00
CA LYS A 518 3.13 -20.45 -26.68
C LYS A 518 4.43 -19.83 -27.20
N GLY A 519 5.53 -20.58 -27.11
CA GLY A 519 6.83 -20.17 -27.64
C GLY A 519 7.61 -19.15 -26.81
N ILE A 520 7.12 -18.75 -25.63
CA ILE A 520 7.91 -17.94 -24.69
C ILE A 520 8.68 -18.86 -23.76
N MET A 521 10.00 -18.75 -23.83
CA MET A 521 10.90 -19.47 -22.95
C MET A 521 11.26 -18.59 -21.75
N VAL A 522 10.83 -19.00 -20.57
CA VAL A 522 11.26 -18.46 -19.29
C VAL A 522 11.87 -19.60 -18.50
N ASP A 523 13.01 -19.36 -17.86
CA ASP A 523 13.69 -20.38 -17.07
C ASP A 523 12.77 -20.94 -15.97
N GLY A 524 12.76 -22.26 -15.81
CA GLY A 524 11.88 -22.95 -14.86
C GLY A 524 10.43 -23.18 -15.32
N CYS A 525 10.04 -22.68 -16.50
CA CYS A 525 8.68 -22.83 -17.01
C CYS A 525 8.58 -23.88 -18.13
N PRO A 526 7.51 -24.72 -18.14
CA PRO A 526 7.30 -25.66 -19.22
C PRO A 526 6.98 -24.92 -20.52
N VAL A 527 7.76 -25.18 -21.57
CA VAL A 527 7.50 -24.64 -22.91
C VAL A 527 6.25 -25.33 -23.48
N LYS A 528 5.25 -24.54 -23.86
CA LYS A 528 3.99 -25.00 -24.49
C LYS A 528 4.00 -24.89 -26.01
#